data_AF-A0A7J8WED5-F1
#
_entry.id   AF-A0A7J8WED5-F1
#
_cell.length_a   1.000
_cell.length_b   1.000
_cell.length_c   1.000
_cell.angle_alpha   90.00
_cell.angle_beta   90.00
_cell.angle_gamma   90.00
#
_symmetry.space_group_name_H-M   'P 1'
#
loop_
_entity.id
_entity.type
_entity.pdbx_description
1 polymer ?
#
loop_
_entity_poly.entity_id
_entity_poly.type
_entity_poly.pdbx_seq_one_letter_code
_entity_poly.pdbx_strand_id
1 'polypeptide(L)'
;MKVDKHLFRALAQLWNLAYSCFTFGKVDLVPTIEDYMALLRCSKFHVDRAYSKAVNVPTFLKKLMHITGMNEQWVAARIKQKGDSKCIPCKSLKDLILAHLDTKKRVDVFPLSIYGLVVFPKALGHVDKVVTDLFDWLDKRVTPVPTILVETFRSLNAC
;
A
#
# COMPACT_ATOMS: atom_id res chain seq x y z
N MET A 1 -20.74 2.22 2.17
CA MET A 1 -20.89 0.75 2.29
C MET A 1 -21.25 0.39 3.71
N LYS A 2 -22.18 -0.54 3.93
CA LYS A 2 -22.49 -1.08 5.25
C LYS A 2 -21.69 -2.38 5.41
N VAL A 3 -20.66 -2.37 6.26
CA VAL A 3 -19.88 -3.58 6.58
C VAL A 3 -20.73 -4.44 7.51
N ASP A 4 -20.94 -5.70 7.14
CA ASP A 4 -21.60 -6.65 8.01
C ASP A 4 -20.66 -7.01 9.17
N LYS A 5 -21.00 -6.51 10.36
CA LYS A 5 -20.18 -6.68 11.57
C LYS A 5 -20.08 -8.14 12.01
N HIS A 6 -21.08 -8.97 11.69
CA HIS A 6 -21.08 -10.38 12.05
C HIS A 6 -20.16 -11.17 11.12
N LEU A 7 -20.19 -10.86 9.83
CA LEU A 7 -19.27 -11.47 8.85
C LEU A 7 -17.81 -11.15 9.17
N PHE A 8 -17.49 -9.88 9.46
CA PHE A 8 -16.13 -9.48 9.82
C PHE A 8 -15.63 -10.19 11.08
N ARG A 9 -16.50 -10.30 12.10
CA ARG A 9 -16.19 -11.01 13.34
C ARG A 9 -15.94 -12.50 13.10
N ALA A 10 -16.74 -13.14 12.25
CA ALA A 10 -16.57 -14.55 11.91
C ALA A 10 -15.25 -14.80 11.17
N LEU A 11 -14.90 -13.96 10.19
CA LEU A 11 -13.62 -14.06 9.48
C LEU A 11 -12.44 -13.92 10.46
N ALA A 12 -12.49 -12.94 11.36
CA ALA A 12 -11.44 -12.76 12.35
C ALA A 12 -11.29 -13.97 13.31
N GLN A 13 -12.39 -14.64 13.65
CA GLN A 13 -12.38 -15.82 14.53
C GLN A 13 -11.86 -17.08 13.85
N LEU A 14 -12.11 -17.21 12.54
CA LEU A 14 -11.70 -18.37 11.75
C LEU A 14 -10.27 -18.25 11.24
N TRP A 15 -9.68 -17.05 11.34
CA TRP A 15 -8.32 -16.80 10.89
C TRP A 15 -7.30 -17.41 11.83
N ASN A 16 -6.52 -18.36 11.32
CA ASN A 16 -5.45 -19.02 12.05
C ASN A 16 -4.12 -18.35 11.73
N LEU A 17 -3.62 -17.56 12.67
CA LEU A 17 -2.41 -16.76 12.49
C LEU A 17 -1.15 -17.63 12.24
N ALA A 18 -1.06 -18.78 12.91
CA ALA A 18 0.11 -19.65 12.83
C ALA A 18 0.30 -20.26 11.43
N TYR A 19 -0.80 -20.45 10.69
CA TYR A 19 -0.80 -21.07 9.37
C TYR A 19 -1.20 -20.12 8.25
N SER A 20 -1.51 -18.86 8.58
CA SER A 20 -1.86 -17.83 7.58
C SER A 20 -3.02 -18.25 6.67
N CYS A 21 -4.01 -18.95 7.23
CA CYS A 21 -5.19 -19.48 6.54
C CYS A 21 -6.43 -19.36 7.42
N PHE A 22 -7.62 -19.59 6.84
CA PHE A 22 -8.83 -19.80 7.64
C PHE A 22 -8.94 -21.28 8.01
N THR A 23 -9.05 -21.58 9.30
CA THR A 23 -9.21 -22.96 9.78
C THR A 23 -10.66 -23.21 10.18
N PHE A 24 -11.25 -24.24 9.57
CA PHE A 24 -12.60 -24.73 9.83
C PHE A 24 -12.51 -26.16 10.36
N GLY A 25 -12.25 -26.31 11.66
CA GLY A 25 -12.04 -27.62 12.27
C GLY A 25 -10.81 -28.33 11.71
N LYS A 26 -11.01 -29.32 10.84
CA LYS A 26 -9.92 -30.11 10.19
C LYS A 26 -9.59 -29.64 8.78
N VAL A 27 -10.20 -28.55 8.31
CA VAL A 27 -10.02 -28.04 6.95
C VAL A 27 -9.35 -26.68 7.02
N ASP A 28 -8.26 -26.52 6.29
CA ASP A 28 -7.59 -25.23 6.12
C ASP A 28 -7.92 -24.67 4.74
N LEU A 29 -8.36 -23.41 4.71
CA LEU A 29 -8.62 -22.65 3.51
C LEU A 29 -7.62 -21.51 3.42
N VAL A 30 -6.64 -21.67 2.54
CA VAL A 30 -5.80 -20.55 2.09
C VAL A 30 -6.61 -19.82 1.02
N PRO A 31 -7.02 -18.57 1.23
CA PRO A 31 -7.80 -17.87 0.23
C PRO A 31 -6.95 -17.65 -1.00
N THR A 32 -7.52 -17.97 -2.15
CA THR A 32 -6.90 -17.69 -3.44
C THR A 32 -6.95 -16.18 -3.73
N ILE A 33 -6.21 -15.75 -4.75
CA ILE A 33 -6.24 -14.34 -5.19
C ILE A 33 -7.66 -13.97 -5.61
N GLU A 34 -8.35 -14.91 -6.26
CA GLU A 34 -9.74 -14.83 -6.69
C GLU A 34 -10.70 -14.62 -5.52
N ASP A 35 -10.51 -15.34 -4.42
CA ASP A 35 -11.32 -15.19 -3.21
C ASP A 35 -11.14 -13.81 -2.56
N TYR A 36 -9.91 -13.31 -2.51
CA TYR A 36 -9.64 -11.96 -2.04
C TYR A 36 -10.18 -10.86 -2.96
N MET A 37 -10.14 -11.08 -4.28
CA MET A 37 -10.75 -10.15 -5.23
C MET A 37 -12.26 -10.05 -5.04
N ALA A 38 -12.92 -11.19 -4.80
CA ALA A 38 -14.35 -11.24 -4.50
C ALA A 38 -14.67 -10.54 -3.16
N LEU A 39 -13.90 -10.82 -2.11
CA LEU A 39 -14.05 -10.21 -0.78
C LEU A 39 -13.86 -8.68 -0.81
N LEU A 40 -12.86 -8.20 -1.56
CA LEU A 40 -12.52 -6.78 -1.67
C LEU A 40 -13.28 -6.07 -2.80
N ARG A 41 -14.13 -6.80 -3.55
CA ARG A 41 -14.90 -6.30 -4.70
C ARG A 41 -14.02 -5.63 -5.77
N CYS A 42 -12.84 -6.20 -6.03
CA CYS A 42 -11.94 -5.75 -7.08
C CYS A 42 -12.23 -6.50 -8.39
N SER A 43 -12.96 -5.89 -9.33
CA SER A 43 -13.41 -6.54 -10.56
C SER A 43 -12.44 -6.47 -11.76
N LYS A 44 -11.23 -5.90 -11.59
CA LYS A 44 -10.31 -5.63 -12.71
C LYS A 44 -8.90 -6.11 -12.38
N PHE A 45 -8.60 -7.37 -12.73
CA PHE A 45 -7.29 -7.97 -12.58
C PHE A 45 -6.80 -8.53 -13.91
N HIS A 46 -5.58 -8.14 -14.30
CA HIS A 46 -4.78 -8.89 -15.26
C HIS A 46 -3.72 -9.64 -14.45
N VAL A 47 -3.93 -10.95 -14.23
CA VAL A 47 -3.05 -11.83 -13.44
C VAL A 47 -1.58 -11.72 -13.87
N ASP A 48 -1.37 -11.64 -15.18
CA ASP A 48 -0.06 -11.51 -15.81
C ASP A 48 0.69 -10.22 -15.41
N ARG A 49 -0.05 -9.18 -15.00
CA ARG A 49 0.51 -7.88 -14.59
C ARG A 49 0.90 -7.79 -13.10
N ALA A 50 0.44 -8.74 -12.29
CA ALA A 50 0.70 -8.79 -10.86
C ALA A 50 2.08 -9.39 -10.53
N TYR A 51 2.52 -10.30 -11.41
CA TYR A 51 3.77 -11.05 -11.27
C TYR A 51 4.84 -10.61 -12.28
N SER A 52 4.49 -9.78 -13.27
CA SER A 52 5.48 -9.23 -14.19
C SER A 52 6.29 -8.12 -13.52
N LYS A 53 7.60 -8.36 -13.43
CA LYS A 53 8.58 -7.34 -13.04
C LYS A 53 8.57 -6.27 -14.13
N ALA A 54 8.01 -5.10 -13.82
CA ALA A 54 7.92 -4.01 -14.79
C ALA A 54 9.31 -3.67 -15.35
N VAL A 55 9.46 -3.76 -16.66
CA VAL A 55 10.63 -3.26 -17.38
C VAL A 55 10.57 -1.73 -17.29
N ASN A 56 11.63 -1.10 -16.77
CA ASN A 56 11.71 0.36 -16.49
C ASN A 56 10.85 0.86 -15.31
N VAL A 57 11.03 0.29 -14.11
CA VAL A 57 10.46 0.86 -12.88
C VAL A 57 10.97 2.29 -12.67
N PRO A 58 10.09 3.31 -12.58
CA PRO A 58 10.53 4.68 -12.30
C PRO A 58 11.31 4.77 -10.98
N THR A 59 12.28 5.67 -10.90
CA THR A 59 13.02 5.88 -9.64
C THR A 59 12.09 6.44 -8.56
N PHE A 60 12.43 6.24 -7.28
CA PHE A 60 11.67 6.78 -6.15
C PHE A 60 11.39 8.29 -6.30
N LEU A 61 12.39 9.04 -6.76
CA LEU A 61 12.29 10.45 -7.07
C LEU A 61 11.24 10.74 -8.16
N LYS A 62 11.27 10.02 -9.29
CA LYS A 62 10.30 10.19 -10.37
C LYS A 62 8.87 9.86 -9.93
N LYS A 63 8.68 8.81 -9.11
CA LYS A 63 7.37 8.46 -8.55
C LYS A 63 6.82 9.56 -7.65
N LEU A 64 7.67 10.11 -6.77
CA LEU A 64 7.28 11.22 -5.91
C LEU A 64 6.93 12.48 -6.71
N MET A 65 7.71 12.83 -7.74
CA MET A 65 7.36 13.96 -8.63
C MET A 65 5.98 13.75 -9.28
N HIS A 66 5.72 12.54 -9.78
CA HIS A 66 4.43 12.22 -10.39
C HIS A 66 3.26 12.35 -9.40
N ILE A 67 3.38 11.75 -8.22
CA ILE A 67 2.31 11.75 -7.20
C ILE A 67 2.12 13.15 -6.61
N THR A 68 3.20 13.81 -6.22
CA THR A 68 3.15 15.10 -5.53
C THR A 68 2.94 16.29 -6.45
N GLY A 69 3.24 16.17 -7.75
CA GLY A 69 3.25 17.30 -8.69
C GLY A 69 4.43 18.25 -8.51
N MET A 70 5.38 17.95 -7.63
CA MET A 70 6.53 18.80 -7.34
C MET A 70 7.70 18.56 -8.29
N ASN A 71 8.54 19.58 -8.45
CA ASN A 71 9.76 19.47 -9.26
C ASN A 71 10.83 18.60 -8.58
N GLU A 72 11.83 18.22 -9.37
CA GLU A 72 12.93 17.36 -8.92
C GLU A 72 13.69 17.94 -7.73
N GLN A 73 14.01 19.23 -7.76
CA GLN A 73 14.77 19.91 -6.70
C GLN A 73 14.04 19.84 -5.35
N TRP A 74 12.73 20.09 -5.34
CA TRP A 74 11.92 20.03 -4.14
C TRP A 74 11.89 18.62 -3.54
N VAL A 75 11.73 17.61 -4.40
CA VAL A 75 11.66 16.19 -4.00
C VAL A 75 13.02 15.69 -3.53
N ALA A 76 14.08 15.90 -4.31
CA ALA A 76 15.44 15.46 -4.02
C ALA A 76 15.94 16.01 -2.68
N ALA A 77 15.67 17.28 -2.38
CA ALA A 77 16.05 17.92 -1.12
C ALA A 77 15.37 17.31 0.12
N ARG A 78 14.27 16.56 -0.06
CA ARG A 78 13.45 16.00 1.03
C ARG A 78 13.59 14.49 1.19
N ILE A 79 14.08 13.79 0.18
CA ILE A 79 14.38 12.36 0.29
C ILE A 79 15.56 12.19 1.27
N LYS A 80 15.38 11.32 2.26
CA LYS A 80 16.40 10.97 3.25
C LYS A 80 16.57 9.45 3.32
N GLN A 81 17.79 9.00 3.57
CA GLN A 81 18.04 7.60 3.92
C GLN A 81 17.60 7.37 5.38
N LYS A 82 16.80 6.32 5.60
CA LYS A 82 16.35 5.86 6.92
C LYS A 82 16.50 4.35 6.97
N GLY A 83 17.51 3.90 7.72
CA GLY A 83 17.91 2.49 7.73
C GLY A 83 18.34 2.03 6.32
N ASP A 84 17.76 0.93 5.88
CA ASP A 84 18.00 0.30 4.57
C ASP A 84 17.27 0.99 3.40
N SER A 85 16.41 1.99 3.66
CA SER A 85 15.54 2.55 2.62
C SER A 85 15.56 4.07 2.50
N LYS A 86 15.13 4.55 1.33
CA LYS A 86 14.92 5.97 1.02
C LYS A 86 13.49 6.34 1.36
N CYS A 87 13.32 7.41 2.12
CA CYS A 87 12.01 7.86 2.57
C CYS A 87 11.83 9.37 2.40
N ILE A 88 10.57 9.81 2.37
CA ILE A 88 10.19 11.23 2.43
C ILE A 88 9.50 11.53 3.78
N PRO A 89 9.85 12.62 4.49
CA PRO A 89 9.19 12.96 5.75
C PRO A 89 7.70 13.27 5.56
N CYS A 90 6.85 12.70 6.40
CA CYS A 90 5.41 12.96 6.37
C CYS A 90 5.05 14.41 6.69
N LYS A 91 5.87 15.10 7.48
CA LYS A 91 5.70 16.54 7.71
C LYS A 91 5.74 17.30 6.39
N SER A 92 6.69 16.99 5.51
CA SER A 92 6.79 17.61 4.19
C SER A 92 5.56 17.33 3.32
N LEU A 93 4.98 16.12 3.41
CA LEU A 93 3.76 15.77 2.70
C LEU A 93 2.53 16.48 3.28
N LYS A 94 2.44 16.61 4.61
CA LYS A 94 1.38 17.35 5.29
C LYS A 94 1.41 18.83 4.90
N ASP A 95 2.58 19.45 4.96
CA ASP A 95 2.77 20.85 4.57
C ASP A 95 2.37 21.04 3.11
N LEU A 96 2.73 20.08 2.25
CA LEU A 96 2.30 20.06 0.86
C LEU A 96 0.77 19.94 0.71
N ILE A 97 0.10 19.01 1.40
CA ILE A 97 -1.36 18.86 1.35
C ILE A 97 -2.07 20.17 1.77
N LEU A 98 -1.50 20.95 2.68
CA LEU A 98 -2.08 22.22 3.12
C LEU A 98 -1.86 23.35 2.11
N ALA A 99 -0.68 23.39 1.46
CA ALA A 99 -0.27 24.49 0.59
C ALA A 99 -0.44 24.24 -0.92
N HIS A 100 -0.72 23.01 -1.36
CA HIS A 100 -0.76 22.67 -2.79
C HIS A 100 -1.93 23.37 -3.51
N LEU A 101 -1.62 24.10 -4.60
CA LEU A 101 -2.62 24.85 -5.37
C LEU A 101 -3.56 23.93 -6.17
N ASP A 102 -3.05 22.79 -6.66
CA ASP A 102 -3.86 21.77 -7.33
C ASP A 102 -4.55 20.85 -6.32
N THR A 103 -5.87 20.95 -6.21
CA THR A 103 -6.73 20.13 -5.35
C THR A 103 -6.64 18.64 -5.68
N LYS A 104 -6.42 18.26 -6.94
CA LYS A 104 -6.28 16.85 -7.33
C LYS A 104 -5.02 16.24 -6.74
N LYS A 105 -3.90 16.95 -6.79
CA LYS A 105 -2.63 16.51 -6.16
C LYS A 105 -2.74 16.40 -4.64
N ARG A 106 -3.52 17.28 -3.99
CA ARG A 106 -3.81 17.13 -2.55
C ARG A 106 -4.48 15.79 -2.24
N VAL A 107 -5.46 15.40 -3.07
CA VAL A 107 -6.18 14.14 -2.94
C VAL A 107 -5.29 12.93 -3.22
N ASP A 108 -4.27 13.06 -4.08
CA ASP A 108 -3.30 11.98 -4.35
C ASP A 108 -2.24 11.82 -3.23
N VAL A 109 -1.78 12.93 -2.63
CA VAL A 109 -0.74 12.93 -1.59
C VAL A 109 -1.27 12.53 -0.20
N PHE A 110 -2.54 12.82 0.08
CA PHE A 110 -3.21 12.41 1.32
C PHE A 110 -3.18 10.90 1.57
N PRO A 111 -3.67 10.03 0.66
CA PRO A 111 -3.61 8.59 0.84
C PRO A 111 -2.16 8.10 0.87
N LEU A 112 -1.23 8.66 0.08
CA LEU A 112 0.20 8.30 0.19
C LEU A 112 0.71 8.46 1.63
N SER A 113 0.31 9.54 2.30
CA SER A 113 0.70 9.81 3.69
C SER A 113 0.07 8.81 4.67
N ILE A 114 -1.21 8.44 4.48
CA ILE A 114 -1.89 7.45 5.33
C ILE A 114 -1.29 6.06 5.14
N TYR A 115 -1.10 5.62 3.90
CA TYR A 115 -0.52 4.31 3.62
C TYR A 115 0.88 4.19 4.19
N GLY A 116 1.74 5.22 4.07
CA GLY A 116 3.09 5.14 4.62
C GLY A 116 3.19 5.28 6.13
N LEU A 117 2.22 5.93 6.79
CA LEU A 117 2.24 6.09 8.25
C LEU A 117 1.52 4.99 9.00
N VAL A 118 0.43 4.47 8.44
CA VAL A 118 -0.52 3.60 9.16
C VAL A 118 -0.46 2.18 8.63
N VAL A 119 -0.34 2.00 7.32
CA VAL A 119 -0.47 0.68 6.68
C VAL A 119 0.88 0.02 6.44
N PHE A 120 1.90 0.80 6.06
CA PHE A 120 3.26 0.36 5.77
C PHE A 120 4.31 1.15 6.60
N PRO A 121 4.19 1.23 7.93
CA PRO A 121 5.10 2.02 8.75
C PRO A 121 6.50 1.38 8.79
N LYS A 122 7.40 1.84 7.91
CA LYS A 122 8.81 1.39 7.91
C LYS A 122 9.73 2.27 8.76
N ALA A 123 9.46 3.57 8.82
CA ALA A 123 10.22 4.53 9.61
C ALA A 123 9.29 5.58 10.20
N LEU A 124 9.42 5.84 11.51
CA LEU A 124 8.54 6.74 12.24
C LEU A 124 8.47 8.13 11.56
N GLY A 125 7.27 8.55 11.18
CA GLY A 125 7.03 9.86 10.56
C GLY A 125 7.53 10.00 9.12
N HIS A 126 7.83 8.90 8.43
CA HIS A 126 8.34 8.91 7.06
C HIS A 126 7.58 7.92 6.16
N VAL A 127 7.41 8.28 4.89
CA VAL A 127 6.86 7.40 3.85
C VAL A 127 8.01 6.77 3.08
N ASP A 128 8.01 5.45 3.02
CA ASP A 128 9.01 4.65 2.34
C ASP A 128 8.75 4.49 0.83
N LYS A 129 9.81 4.15 0.07
CA LYS A 129 9.72 3.79 -1.34
C LYS A 129 8.65 2.73 -1.65
N VAL A 130 8.49 1.69 -0.82
CA VAL A 130 7.51 0.61 -1.06
C VAL A 130 6.09 1.18 -1.23
N VAL A 131 5.76 2.24 -0.48
CA VAL A 131 4.46 2.91 -0.56
C VAL A 131 4.31 3.63 -1.90
N THR A 132 5.34 4.30 -2.40
CA THR A 132 5.27 4.91 -3.74
C THR A 132 5.23 3.88 -4.86
N ASP A 133 5.81 2.70 -4.66
CA ASP A 133 5.72 1.59 -5.60
C ASP A 133 4.26 1.09 -5.71
N LEU A 134 3.54 1.03 -4.59
CA LEU A 134 2.10 0.71 -4.54
C LEU A 134 1.25 1.70 -5.36
N PHE A 135 1.53 3.00 -5.24
CA PHE A 135 0.79 4.04 -5.96
C PHE A 135 1.09 4.05 -7.46
N ASP A 136 2.34 3.78 -7.84
CA ASP A 136 2.72 3.59 -9.25
C ASP A 136 2.01 2.36 -9.85
N TRP A 137 1.78 1.31 -9.07
CA TRP A 137 0.97 0.16 -9.49
C TRP A 137 -0.51 0.50 -9.67
N LEU A 138 -1.09 1.21 -8.70
CA LEU A 138 -2.48 1.66 -8.76
C LEU A 138 -2.76 2.51 -10.01
N ASP A 139 -1.89 3.47 -10.31
CA ASP A 139 -2.00 4.32 -11.51
C ASP A 139 -1.94 3.48 -12.81
N LYS A 140 -1.13 2.41 -12.78
CA LYS A 140 -1.02 1.43 -13.88
C LYS A 140 -2.14 0.38 -13.88
N ARG A 141 -3.18 0.52 -13.04
CA ARG A 141 -4.26 -0.45 -12.84
C ARG A 141 -3.76 -1.85 -12.46
N VAL A 142 -2.60 -1.93 -11.82
CA VAL A 142 -2.10 -3.14 -11.18
C VAL A 142 -2.72 -3.20 -9.79
N THR A 143 -3.30 -4.34 -9.43
CA THR A 143 -3.99 -4.48 -8.14
C THR A 143 -2.98 -4.43 -6.98
N PRO A 144 -3.21 -3.59 -5.96
CA PRO A 144 -2.37 -3.53 -4.77
C PRO A 144 -2.66 -4.70 -3.81
N VAL A 145 -3.71 -5.48 -4.07
CA VAL A 145 -4.25 -6.49 -3.15
C VAL A 145 -3.19 -7.51 -2.72
N PRO A 146 -2.40 -8.13 -3.62
CA PRO A 146 -1.34 -9.06 -3.22
C PRO A 146 -0.29 -8.41 -2.31
N THR A 147 0.06 -7.14 -2.53
CA THR A 147 1.04 -6.42 -1.70
C THR A 147 0.48 -6.04 -0.33
N ILE A 148 -0.75 -5.54 -0.29
CA ILE A 148 -1.44 -5.22 0.98
C ILE A 148 -1.60 -6.50 1.79
N LEU A 149 -1.94 -7.62 1.15
CA LEU A 149 -2.01 -8.93 1.80
C LEU A 149 -0.64 -9.33 2.34
N VAL A 150 0.40 -9.35 1.52
CA VAL A 150 1.77 -9.73 1.94
C VAL A 150 2.26 -8.87 3.11
N GLU A 151 1.98 -7.57 3.13
CA GLU A 151 2.37 -6.71 4.25
C GLU A 151 1.52 -6.94 5.50
N THR A 152 0.23 -7.20 5.33
CA THR A 152 -0.67 -7.59 6.43
C THR A 152 -0.16 -8.88 7.06
N PHE A 153 0.15 -9.90 6.26
CA PHE A 153 0.77 -11.15 6.74
C PHE A 153 2.12 -10.90 7.43
N ARG A 154 3.00 -10.08 6.86
CA ARG A 154 4.31 -9.76 7.46
C ARG A 154 4.16 -9.06 8.81
N SER A 155 3.27 -8.07 8.90
CA SER A 155 3.03 -7.30 10.13
C SER A 155 2.40 -8.16 11.22
N LEU A 156 1.65 -9.19 10.84
CA LEU A 156 1.04 -10.16 11.75
C LEU A 156 2.01 -11.29 12.16
N ASN A 157 3.08 -11.52 11.39
CA ASN A 157 4.10 -12.54 11.66
C ASN A 157 5.31 -12.01 12.46
N ALA A 158 5.31 -10.71 12.79
CA ALA A 158 6.28 -10.12 13.69
C ALA A 158 5.78 -10.24 15.15
N CYS A 159 6.02 -11.43 15.73
CA CYS A 159 6.15 -11.63 17.17
C CYS A 159 7.59 -12.08 17.45
#